data_AF-A0A0U5JFL0-F1
#
_entry.id   AF-A0A0U5JFL0-F1
#
_cell.length_a   1.000
_cell.length_b   1.000
_cell.length_c   1.000
_cell.angle_alpha   90.00
_cell.angle_beta   90.00
_cell.angle_gamma   90.00
#
_symmetry.space_group_name_H-M   'P 1'
#
loop_
_entity.id
_entity.type
_entity.pdbx_description
1 polymer ?
#
loop_
_entity_poly.entity_id
_entity_poly.type
_entity_poly.pdbx_seq_one_letter_code
_entity_poly.pdbx_strand_id
1 'polypeptide(L)' 'MNKAQLEKKIAYLEFVHDQLEMELIYVDDLLKSVGFPQGLASAKEVALELLQNGGMEAHNDSEE' A
#
# COMPACT_ATOMS: atom_id res chain seq x y z
N MET A 1 14.67 22.06 18.33
CA MET A 1 15.12 22.24 16.93
C MET A 1 15.07 23.73 16.61
N ASN A 2 16.09 24.25 15.94
CA ASN A 2 16.09 25.63 15.43
C ASN A 2 15.49 25.68 14.01
N LYS A 3 15.24 26.89 13.50
CA LYS A 3 14.62 27.11 12.18
C LYS A 3 15.36 26.38 11.05
N ALA A 4 16.69 26.49 10.99
CA ALA A 4 17.50 25.84 9.96
C ALA A 4 17.43 24.31 10.02
N GLN A 5 17.36 23.73 11.23
CA GLN A 5 17.16 22.29 11.41
C GLN A 5 15.77 21.83 10.94
N LEU A 6 14.76 22.68 11.10
CA LEU A 6 13.40 22.40 10.65
C LEU A 6 13.32 22.44 9.12
N GLU A 7 13.90 23.46 8.50
CA GLU A 7 13.98 23.61 7.04
C GLU A 7 14.71 22.43 6.39
N LYS A 8 15.84 22.00 6.98
CA LYS A 8 16.56 20.82 6.50
C LYS A 8 15.73 19.54 6.61
N LYS A 9 14.94 19.40 7.68
CA LYS A 9 14.05 18.24 7.86
C LYS A 9 12.91 18.26 6.85
N ILE A 10 12.34 19.43 6.56
CA ILE A 10 11.29 19.58 5.54
C ILE A 10 11.83 19.19 4.17
N ALA A 11 12.96 19.74 3.75
CA ALA A 11 13.57 19.41 2.45
C ALA A 11 13.87 17.91 2.31
N TYR A 12 14.30 17.26 3.39
CA TYR A 12 14.50 15.80 3.38
C TYR A 12 13.17 15.04 3.25
N LEU A 13 12.12 15.47 3.94
CA LEU A 13 10.81 14.84 3.86
C LEU A 13 10.17 15.03 2.48
N GLU A 14 10.34 16.20 1.86
CA GLU A 14 9.91 16.48 0.49
C GLU A 14 10.62 15.54 -0.48
N PHE A 15 11.95 15.41 -0.38
CA PHE A 15 12.71 14.46 -1.20
C PHE A 15 12.20 13.01 -1.07
N VAL A 16 11.95 12.56 0.16
CA VAL A 16 11.43 11.20 0.40
C VAL A 16 10.01 11.05 -0.14
N HIS A 17 9.17 12.07 0.02
CA HIS A 17 7.80 12.08 -0.49
C HIS A 17 7.78 11.93 -2.02
N ASP A 18 8.58 12.73 -2.73
CA ASP A 18 8.65 12.69 -4.19
C ASP A 18 9.12 11.32 -4.69
N GLN A 19 10.08 10.69 -4.00
CA GLN A 19 10.52 9.34 -4.32
C GLN A 19 9.40 8.31 -4.12
N LEU A 20 8.71 8.36 -2.96
CA LEU A 20 7.63 7.42 -2.65
C LEU A 20 6.45 7.55 -3.60
N GLU A 21 6.11 8.78 -4.00
CA GLU A 21 5.05 9.04 -4.97
C GLU A 21 5.39 8.43 -6.34
N MET A 22 6.62 8.63 -6.82
CA MET A 22 7.10 8.03 -8.06
C MET A 22 7.09 6.50 -8.02
N GLU A 23 7.55 5.90 -6.92
CA GLU A 23 7.52 4.45 -6.73
C GLU A 23 6.08 3.92 -6.71
N LEU A 24 5.17 4.63 -6.05
CA LEU A 24 3.76 4.25 -5.97
C LEU A 24 3.10 4.25 -7.36
N ILE A 25 3.35 5.28 -8.16
CA ILE A 25 2.86 5.37 -9.55
C ILE A 25 3.39 4.20 -10.37
N TYR A 26 4.69 3.90 -10.26
CA TYR A 26 5.29 2.79 -11.00
C TYR A 26 4.67 1.43 -10.64
N VAL A 27 4.44 1.18 -9.34
CA VAL A 27 3.77 -0.04 -8.88
C VAL A 27 2.33 -0.11 -9.36
N ASP A 28 1.60 1.00 -9.32
CA ASP A 28 0.21 1.08 -9.81
C ASP A 28 0.12 0.72 -11.30
N ASP A 29 1.03 1.25 -12.12
CA ASP A 29 1.09 0.93 -13.56
C ASP A 29 1.54 -0.51 -13.82
N LEU A 30 2.48 -1.04 -13.03
CA LEU A 30 2.85 -2.44 -13.11
C LEU A 30 1.66 -3.36 -12.80
N LEU A 31 0.86 -3.03 -11.77
CA LEU A 31 -0.33 -3.80 -11.41
C LEU A 31 -1.38 -3.80 -12.52
N LYS A 32 -1.59 -2.64 -13.18
CA LYS A 32 -2.44 -2.57 -14.37
C LYS A 32 -1.95 -3.49 -15.48
N SER A 33 -0.64 -3.57 -15.69
CA SER A 33 -0.06 -4.42 -16.73
C SER A 33 -0.25 -5.93 -16.48
N VAL A 34 -0.34 -6.36 -15.22
CA VAL A 34 -0.47 -7.77 -14.84
C VAL A 34 -1.91 -8.20 -14.56
N GLY A 35 -2.90 -7.34 -14.83
CA GLY A 35 -4.32 -7.69 -14.79
C GLY A 35 -5.12 -7.12 -13.63
N PHE A 36 -4.59 -6.14 -12.88
CA PHE A 36 -5.37 -5.36 -11.91
C PHE A 36 -5.83 -4.05 -12.56
N PRO A 37 -7.06 -3.97 -13.09
CA PRO A 37 -7.47 -2.85 -13.97
C PRO A 37 -7.46 -1.47 -13.30
N GLN A 38 -7.54 -1.41 -11.98
CA GLN A 38 -7.42 -0.18 -11.18
C GLN A 38 -6.12 -0.14 -10.37
N GLY A 39 -5.12 -0.89 -10.82
CA GLY A 39 -3.81 -1.00 -10.20
C GLY A 39 -3.89 -1.36 -8.72
N LEU A 40 -3.31 -0.51 -7.89
CA LEU A 40 -3.18 -0.70 -6.44
C LEU A 40 -4.55 -0.80 -5.74
N ALA A 41 -5.57 -0.08 -6.23
CA ALA A 41 -6.91 -0.10 -5.64
C ALA A 41 -7.54 -1.50 -5.76
N SER A 42 -7.57 -2.05 -6.97
CA SER A 42 -8.08 -3.41 -7.22
C SER A 42 -7.23 -4.49 -6.54
N ALA A 43 -5.90 -4.31 -6.46
CA ALA A 43 -5.05 -5.26 -5.74
C ALA A 43 -5.35 -5.27 -4.23
N LYS A 44 -5.64 -4.11 -3.65
CA LYS A 44 -6.06 -3.97 -2.25
C LYS A 44 -7.41 -4.61 -1.99
N GLU A 45 -8.39 -4.44 -2.88
CA GLU A 45 -9.71 -5.07 -2.76
C GLU A 45 -9.59 -6.59 -2.71
N VAL A 46 -8.86 -7.19 -3.65
CA VAL A 46 -8.60 -8.63 -3.68
C VAL A 46 -7.89 -9.09 -2.40
N ALA A 47 -6.87 -8.35 -1.94
CA ALA A 47 -6.18 -8.69 -0.69
C ALA A 47 -7.12 -8.66 0.52
N LEU A 48 -8.03 -7.68 0.60
CA LEU A 48 -9.03 -7.58 1.67
C LEU A 48 -10.04 -8.72 1.61
N GLU A 49 -10.51 -9.10 0.42
CA GLU A 49 -11.39 -10.26 0.23
C GLU A 49 -10.71 -11.55 0.67
N LEU A 50 -9.44 -11.75 0.31
CA LEU A 50 -8.66 -12.92 0.72
C LEU A 50 -8.47 -12.97 2.24
N LEU A 51 -8.25 -11.83 2.90
CA LEU A 51 -8.14 -11.77 4.37
C LEU A 51 -9.48 -12.06 5.06
N GLN A 52 -10.59 -11.58 4.50
CA GLN A 52 -11.93 -11.84 5.03
C GLN A 52 -12.33 -13.30 4.84
N ASN A 53 -12.04 -13.88 3.68
CA ASN A 53 -12.40 -15.27 3.37
C ASN A 53 -11.44 -16.28 4.01
N GLY A 54 -10.15 -15.94 4.12
CA GLY A 54 -9.15 -16.76 4.82
C GLY A 54 -9.30 -16.74 6.34
N GLY A 55 -10.02 -15.76 6.91
CA GLY A 55 -10.41 -15.73 8.32
C GLY A 55 -11.62 -16.62 8.66
N MET A 56 -12.40 -17.05 7.66
CA MET A 56 -13.59 -17.90 7.86
C MET A 56 -13.26 -19.40 7.91
N GLU A 57 -12.12 -19.83 7.35
CA GLU A 57 -11.71 -21.25 7.37
C GLU A 57 -11.03 -21.68 8.68
N ALA A 58 -10.73 -20.74 9.60
CA ALA A 58 -10.06 -21.05 10.86
C ALA A 58 -11.00 -21.32 12.05
N HIS A 59 -12.32 -21.32 11.87
CA HIS A 59 -13.27 -21.38 13.00
C HIS A 59 -14.40 -22.41 12.87
N ASN A 60 -14.30 -23.39 11.96
CA ASN A 60 -15.33 -24.43 11.81
C ASN A 60 -14.92 -25.85 12.28
N ASP A 61 -13.76 -26.00 12.90
CA ASP A 61 -13.34 -27.27 13.53
C ASP A 61 -13.48 -27.17 15.06
N SER A 62 -14.70 -27.02 15.59
CA SER A 62 -15.03 -27.29 17.00
C SER A 62 -16.54 -27.19 17.22
N GLU A 63 -17.33 -28.12 16.68
CA GLU A 63 -18.63 -28.51 17.24
C GLU A 63 -19.13 -29.81 16.56
N GLU A 64 -18.57 -30.95 16.98
CA GLU A 64 -19.27 -32.24 17.06
C GLU A 64 -18.94 -32.92 18.39
#